data_AF-H0SM76-F1
#
_entry.id   AF-H0SM76-F1
#
_cell.length_a   1.000
_cell.length_b   1.000
_cell.length_c   1.000
_cell.angle_alpha   90.00
_cell.angle_beta   90.00
_cell.angle_gamma   90.00
#
_symmetry.space_group_name_H-M   'P 1'
#
loop_
_entity.id
_entity.type
_entity.pdbx_description
1 polymer ?
#
loop_
_entity_poly.entity_id
_entity_poly.type
_entity_poly.pdbx_seq_one_letter_code
_entity_poly.pdbx_strand_id
1 'polypeptide(L)'
;MSMQAKRFRAEITHRDGRRLNIISTTWQTVTLMVPQSEAYRTFILALHARLAAAGSTARLTGGLGRTVYAAALAVMAVVTAAMAALLVRALAITEWSGALFLIGFAALFAWQVGGFVVRNKPQTYSFAEVPAALLP
;
A
#
# COMPACT_ATOMS: atom_id res chain seq x y z
N MET A 1 11.01 11.30 -12.82
CA MET A 1 11.33 10.35 -11.72
C MET A 1 11.17 11.09 -10.40
N SER A 2 10.14 10.80 -9.61
CA SER A 2 9.89 11.55 -8.36
C SER A 2 10.68 10.96 -7.19
N MET A 3 11.27 11.83 -6.37
CA MET A 3 12.16 11.53 -5.24
C MET A 3 11.50 10.82 -4.05
N GLN A 4 10.22 10.42 -4.11
CA GLN A 4 9.48 9.87 -2.95
C GLN A 4 8.82 8.50 -3.20
N ALA A 5 9.31 7.70 -4.15
CA ALA A 5 8.51 6.57 -4.67
C ALA A 5 8.47 5.28 -3.82
N LYS A 6 9.33 5.10 -2.81
CA LYS A 6 9.40 3.85 -2.04
C LYS A 6 9.75 4.09 -0.57
N ARG A 7 8.73 4.33 0.27
CA ARG A 7 8.85 4.30 1.73
C ARG A 7 8.40 2.93 2.24
N PHE A 8 9.31 2.19 2.84
CA PHE A 8 9.01 0.93 3.49
C PHE A 8 8.89 1.15 5.00
N ARG A 9 7.91 0.49 5.61
CA ARG A 9 7.66 0.53 7.05
C ARG A 9 7.44 -0.88 7.53
N ALA A 10 8.14 -1.24 8.59
CA ALA A 10 7.91 -2.44 9.37
C ALA A 10 7.35 -2.02 10.72
N GLU A 11 6.21 -2.61 11.11
CA GLU A 11 5.60 -2.40 12.42
C GLU A 11 5.63 -3.72 13.18
N ILE A 12 6.24 -3.71 14.37
CA ILE A 12 6.30 -4.85 15.27
C ILE A 12 5.36 -4.56 16.43
N THR A 13 4.31 -5.37 16.57
CA THR A 13 3.34 -5.23 17.67
C THR A 13 3.51 -6.39 18.65
N HIS A 14 3.70 -6.06 19.92
CA HIS A 14 3.70 -7.02 21.02
C HIS A 14 2.25 -7.38 21.41
N ARG A 15 2.05 -8.56 22.01
CA ARG A 15 0.71 -8.99 22.47
C ARG A 15 0.12 -8.05 23.52
N ASP A 16 0.98 -7.42 24.32
CA ASP A 16 0.59 -6.43 25.34
C ASP A 16 0.26 -5.04 24.75
N GLY A 17 0.19 -4.91 23.42
CA GLY A 17 -0.17 -3.68 22.73
C GLY A 17 0.98 -2.69 22.50
N ARG A 18 2.20 -2.99 22.98
CA ARG A 18 3.40 -2.19 22.67
C ARG A 18 3.73 -2.28 21.19
N ARG A 19 4.08 -1.16 20.55
CA ARG A 19 4.37 -1.09 19.11
C ARG A 19 5.74 -0.46 18.86
N LEU A 20 6.50 -1.05 17.95
CA LEU A 20 7.76 -0.52 17.45
C LEU A 20 7.63 -0.30 15.95
N ASN A 21 7.89 0.93 15.49
CA ASN A 21 7.85 1.29 14.07
C ASN A 21 9.28 1.49 13.56
N ILE A 22 9.65 0.72 12.53
CA ILE A 22 10.93 0.84 11.83
C ILE A 22 10.62 1.34 10.42
N ILE A 23 11.11 2.52 10.07
CA ILE A 23 10.82 3.19 8.80
C ILE A 23 12.11 3.27 7.98
N SER A 24 12.05 2.97 6.68
CA SER A 24 13.19 3.01 5.76
C SER A 24 13.64 4.44 5.38
N THR A 25 13.22 5.44 6.16
CA THR A 25 13.46 6.85 5.90
C THR A 25 13.83 7.53 7.20
N THR A 26 15.05 8.06 7.27
CA THR A 26 15.48 8.93 8.37
C THR A 26 15.39 10.36 7.88
N TRP A 27 14.62 11.21 8.58
CA TRP A 27 14.63 12.65 8.34
C TRP A 27 15.89 13.24 8.97
N GLN A 28 17.01 13.27 8.24
CA GLN A 28 18.25 13.84 8.79
C GLN A 28 18.30 15.36 8.64
N THR A 29 17.72 15.96 7.58
CA THR A 29 17.61 17.43 7.41
C THR A 29 16.57 17.75 6.32
N VAL A 30 16.08 19.00 6.25
CA VAL A 30 15.07 19.52 5.28
C VAL A 30 15.46 19.32 3.80
N THR A 31 16.72 18.99 3.49
CA THR A 31 17.26 19.05 2.13
C THR A 31 17.93 17.78 1.61
N LEU A 32 18.12 16.73 2.43
CA LEU A 32 18.74 15.48 1.98
C LEU A 32 17.95 14.25 2.43
N MET A 33 17.28 13.60 1.47
CA MET A 33 16.64 12.31 1.66
C MET A 33 17.48 11.25 0.94
N VAL A 34 18.34 10.54 1.70
CA VAL A 34 19.16 9.45 1.14
C VAL A 34 18.34 8.15 1.18
N PRO A 35 18.11 7.47 0.05
CA PRO A 35 17.46 6.16 0.03
C PRO A 35 18.35 5.13 0.74
N GLN A 36 17.99 4.75 1.97
CA GLN A 36 18.67 3.67 2.72
C GLN A 36 18.06 2.30 2.40
N SER A 37 17.78 2.05 1.12
CA SER A 37 17.10 0.84 0.65
C SER A 37 17.88 -0.44 0.98
N GLU A 38 19.16 -0.49 0.66
CA GLU A 38 19.99 -1.68 0.87
C GLU A 38 20.26 -1.97 2.35
N ALA A 39 20.50 -0.92 3.14
CA ALA A 39 20.69 -1.05 4.60
C ALA A 39 19.40 -1.55 5.27
N TYR A 40 18.24 -1.01 4.87
CA TYR A 40 16.93 -1.46 5.35
C TYR A 40 16.66 -2.92 4.97
N ARG A 41 16.91 -3.29 3.70
CA ARG A 41 16.74 -4.68 3.22
C ARG A 41 17.60 -5.65 4.02
N THR A 42 18.88 -5.34 4.20
CA THR A 42 19.83 -6.17 4.94
C THR A 42 19.40 -6.34 6.40
N PHE A 43 18.98 -5.25 7.05
CA PHE A 43 18.48 -5.27 8.42
C PHE A 43 17.22 -6.16 8.55
N ILE A 44 16.24 -5.99 7.66
CA ILE A 44 14.99 -6.74 7.69
C ILE A 44 15.25 -8.24 7.49
N LEU A 45 16.10 -8.62 6.54
CA LEU A 45 16.45 -10.03 6.31
C LEU A 45 17.17 -10.64 7.51
N ALA A 46 18.15 -9.93 8.09
CA ALA A 46 18.88 -10.40 9.28
C ALA A 46 17.97 -10.54 10.50
N LEU A 47 17.02 -9.60 10.67
CA LEU A 47 16.01 -9.66 11.74
C LEU A 47 15.12 -10.89 11.58
N HIS A 48 14.63 -11.17 10.37
CA HIS A 48 13.80 -12.36 10.09
C HIS A 48 14.57 -13.65 10.37
N ALA A 49 15.84 -13.74 9.95
CA ALA A 49 16.68 -14.91 10.21
C ALA A 49 16.87 -15.17 11.72
N ARG A 50 17.12 -14.11 12.52
CA ARG A 50 17.27 -14.24 13.98
C ARG A 50 15.96 -14.62 14.68
N LEU A 51 14.83 -14.07 14.23
CA LEU A 51 13.52 -14.43 14.78
C LEU A 51 13.15 -15.89 14.47
N ALA A 52 13.47 -16.37 13.27
CA ALA A 52 13.29 -17.76 12.90
C ALA A 52 14.17 -18.69 13.75
N ALA A 53 15.46 -18.35 13.92
CA ALA A 53 16.38 -19.11 14.76
C ALA A 53 15.94 -19.17 16.24
N ALA A 54 15.27 -18.13 16.73
CA ALA A 54 14.70 -18.08 18.07
C ALA A 54 13.34 -18.80 18.21
N GLY A 55 12.83 -19.43 17.16
CA GLY A 55 11.53 -20.12 17.19
C GLY A 55 10.33 -19.17 17.35
N SER A 56 10.43 -17.93 16.88
CA SER A 56 9.39 -16.92 17.08
C SER A 56 8.06 -17.33 16.43
N THR A 57 6.96 -17.21 17.18
CA THR A 57 5.59 -17.40 16.68
C THR A 57 4.96 -16.10 16.15
N ALA A 58 5.77 -15.11 15.77
CA ALA A 58 5.27 -13.83 15.31
C ALA A 58 4.52 -13.99 13.98
N ARG A 59 3.38 -13.30 13.84
CA ARG A 59 2.61 -13.30 12.61
C ARG A 59 3.14 -12.21 11.67
N LEU A 60 3.75 -12.63 10.57
CA LEU A 60 4.29 -11.72 9.56
C LEU A 60 3.19 -11.35 8.56
N THR A 61 2.88 -10.06 8.49
CA THR A 61 1.87 -9.53 7.56
C THR A 61 2.45 -8.39 6.76
N GLY A 62 1.98 -8.23 5.52
CA GLY A 62 2.37 -7.16 4.62
C GLY A 62 1.13 -6.51 3.99
N GLY A 63 1.33 -5.31 3.44
CA GLY A 63 0.24 -4.50 2.92
C GLY A 63 -0.55 -3.81 4.03
N LEU A 64 -1.75 -3.34 3.69
CA LEU A 64 -2.63 -2.64 4.63
C LEU A 64 -3.39 -3.65 5.51
N GLY A 65 -3.75 -3.26 6.74
CA GLY A 65 -4.57 -4.09 7.61
C GLY A 65 -5.89 -4.49 6.92
N ARG A 66 -6.33 -5.76 7.08
CA ARG A 66 -7.50 -6.30 6.36
C ARG A 66 -8.74 -5.43 6.48
N THR A 67 -9.01 -4.87 7.65
CA THR A 67 -10.15 -3.98 7.91
C THR A 67 -10.04 -2.67 7.14
N VAL A 68 -8.89 -2.00 7.21
CA VAL A 68 -8.64 -0.74 6.51
C VAL A 68 -8.65 -0.95 4.99
N TYR A 69 -8.07 -2.05 4.51
CA TYR A 69 -8.12 -2.41 3.08
C TYR A 69 -9.55 -2.69 2.61
N ALA A 70 -10.35 -3.41 3.40
CA ALA A 70 -11.75 -3.65 3.10
C ALA A 70 -12.56 -2.34 3.09
N ALA A 71 -12.33 -1.44 4.04
CA ALA A 71 -12.96 -0.12 4.06
C ALA A 71 -12.57 0.70 2.82
N ALA A 72 -11.30 0.70 2.42
CA ALA A 72 -10.85 1.35 1.19
C ALA A 72 -11.52 0.75 -0.06
N LEU A 73 -11.64 -0.58 -0.14
CA LEU A 73 -12.38 -1.26 -1.21
C LEU A 73 -13.86 -0.89 -1.23
N ALA A 74 -14.51 -0.80 -0.07
CA ALA A 74 -15.91 -0.39 0.01
C ALA A 74 -16.10 1.04 -0.49
N VAL A 75 -15.26 1.99 -0.07
CA VAL A 75 -15.30 3.38 -0.55
C VAL A 75 -15.09 3.44 -2.06
N MET A 76 -14.11 2.70 -2.59
CA MET A 76 -13.89 2.63 -4.04
C MET A 76 -15.11 2.07 -4.78
N ALA A 77 -15.74 1.01 -4.28
CA ALA A 77 -16.94 0.44 -4.88
C ALA A 77 -18.10 1.44 -4.92
N VAL A 78 -18.31 2.22 -3.86
CA VAL A 78 -19.32 3.28 -3.82
C VAL A 78 -19.02 4.37 -4.86
N VAL A 79 -17.78 4.84 -4.94
CA VAL A 79 -17.37 5.85 -5.93
C VAL A 79 -17.58 5.34 -7.35
N THR A 80 -17.17 4.11 -7.64
CA THR A 80 -17.38 3.48 -8.95
C THR A 80 -18.87 3.36 -9.29
N ALA A 81 -19.71 2.95 -8.34
CA ALA A 81 -21.15 2.86 -8.54
C ALA A 81 -21.77 4.25 -8.81
N ALA A 82 -21.36 5.28 -8.06
CA ALA A 82 -21.80 6.65 -8.28
C ALA A 82 -21.39 7.17 -9.67
N MET A 83 -20.15 6.93 -10.09
CA MET A 83 -19.68 7.31 -11.42
C MET A 83 -20.44 6.58 -12.53
N ALA A 84 -20.71 5.28 -12.37
CA ALA A 84 -21.49 4.50 -13.32
C ALA A 84 -22.92 5.04 -13.43
N ALA A 85 -23.55 5.38 -12.30
CA ALA A 85 -24.89 5.98 -12.29
C ALA A 85 -24.92 7.34 -13.00
N LEU A 86 -23.92 8.19 -12.76
CA LEU A 86 -23.77 9.47 -13.45
C LEU A 86 -23.54 9.29 -14.96
N LEU A 87 -22.78 8.28 -15.36
CA LEU A 87 -22.54 7.98 -16.78
C LEU A 87 -23.82 7.52 -17.47
N VAL A 88 -24.55 6.58 -16.85
CA VAL A 88 -25.87 6.14 -17.35
C VAL A 88 -26.81 7.33 -17.49
N ARG A 89 -26.84 8.21 -16.48
CA ARG A 89 -27.63 9.45 -16.53
C ARG A 89 -27.22 10.36 -17.68
N ALA A 90 -25.92 10.59 -17.89
CA ALA A 90 -25.41 11.43 -18.97
C ALA A 90 -25.80 10.89 -20.35
N LEU A 91 -25.69 9.57 -20.54
CA LEU A 91 -26.10 8.90 -21.77
C LEU A 91 -27.63 8.99 -21.99
N ALA A 92 -28.42 8.83 -20.93
CA ALA A 92 -29.88 8.93 -21.01
C ALA A 92 -30.39 10.31 -21.43
N ILE A 93 -29.64 11.38 -21.10
CA ILE A 93 -29.95 12.76 -21.52
C ILE A 93 -29.14 13.20 -22.76
N THR A 94 -28.44 12.28 -23.43
CA THR A 94 -27.61 12.54 -24.62
C THR A 94 -26.47 13.56 -24.42
N GLU A 95 -25.99 13.69 -23.18
CA GLU A 95 -24.89 14.59 -22.82
C GLU A 95 -23.53 13.91 -23.08
N TRP A 96 -23.11 13.94 -24.35
CA TRP A 96 -21.89 13.26 -24.81
C TRP A 96 -20.60 13.82 -24.20
N SER A 97 -20.52 15.14 -24.01
CA SER A 97 -19.39 15.80 -23.36
C SER A 97 -19.22 15.32 -21.92
N GLY A 98 -20.30 15.31 -21.15
CA GLY A 98 -20.30 14.79 -19.78
C GLY A 98 -19.94 13.30 -19.71
N ALA A 99 -20.46 12.48 -20.62
CA ALA A 99 -20.13 11.05 -20.68
C ALA A 99 -18.64 10.81 -20.97
N LEU A 100 -18.06 11.51 -21.96
CA LEU A 100 -16.64 11.42 -22.28
C LEU A 100 -15.75 11.89 -21.12
N PHE A 101 -16.14 12.97 -20.45
CA PHE A 101 -15.44 13.45 -19.26
C PHE A 101 -15.42 12.39 -18.15
N LEU A 102 -16.55 11.75 -17.86
CA LEU A 102 -16.65 10.71 -16.83
C LEU A 102 -15.79 9.49 -17.17
N ILE A 103 -15.74 9.08 -18.44
CA ILE A 103 -14.88 7.97 -18.91
C ILE A 103 -13.41 8.33 -18.73
N GLY A 104 -12.99 9.52 -19.16
CA GLY A 104 -11.61 9.98 -19.00
C GLY A 104 -11.19 10.09 -17.54
N PHE A 105 -12.08 10.63 -16.69
CA PHE A 105 -11.84 10.71 -15.26
C PHE A 105 -11.76 9.34 -14.60
N ALA A 106 -12.62 8.38 -14.99
CA ALA A 106 -12.57 7.01 -14.49
C ALA A 106 -11.23 6.34 -14.83
N ALA A 107 -10.74 6.52 -16.05
CA ALA A 107 -9.45 6.00 -16.48
C ALA A 107 -8.29 6.59 -15.67
N LEU A 108 -8.29 7.92 -15.47
CA LEU A 108 -7.27 8.59 -14.65
C LEU A 108 -7.30 8.13 -13.19
N PHE A 109 -8.51 8.03 -12.62
CA PHE A 109 -8.70 7.55 -11.26
C PHE A 109 -8.22 6.11 -11.09
N ALA A 110 -8.58 5.23 -12.02
CA ALA A 110 -8.13 3.83 -12.03
C ALA A 110 -6.60 3.73 -12.12
N TRP A 111 -5.95 4.59 -12.91
CA TRP A 111 -4.49 4.62 -12.98
C TRP A 111 -3.84 5.08 -11.66
N GLN A 112 -4.34 6.18 -11.07
CA GLN A 112 -3.81 6.74 -9.82
C GLN A 112 -4.01 5.79 -8.63
N VAL A 113 -5.21 5.22 -8.50
CA VAL A 113 -5.61 4.43 -7.33
C VAL A 113 -5.32 2.95 -7.51
N GLY A 114 -5.40 2.41 -8.73
CA GLY A 114 -5.19 0.98 -8.99
C GLY A 114 -3.82 0.48 -8.53
N GLY A 115 -2.77 1.28 -8.76
CA GLY A 115 -1.43 0.98 -8.27
C GLY A 115 -1.35 0.91 -6.73
N PHE A 116 -2.09 1.77 -6.03
CA PHE A 116 -2.19 1.74 -4.56
C PHE A 116 -2.87 0.45 -4.10
N VAL A 117 -4.00 0.06 -4.72
CA VAL A 117 -4.75 -1.15 -4.33
C VAL A 117 -3.90 -2.40 -4.48
N VAL A 118 -3.24 -2.56 -5.64
CA VAL A 118 -2.40 -3.74 -5.91
C VAL A 118 -1.22 -3.82 -4.94
N ARG A 119 -0.55 -2.70 -4.65
CA ARG A 119 0.61 -2.67 -3.75
C ARG A 119 0.26 -2.86 -2.27
N ASN A 120 -0.96 -2.50 -1.87
CA ASN A 120 -1.40 -2.55 -0.48
C ASN A 120 -2.25 -3.79 -0.14
N LYS A 121 -2.35 -4.76 -1.07
CA LYS A 121 -3.10 -5.99 -0.85
C LYS A 121 -2.62 -6.69 0.43
N PRO A 122 -3.52 -7.00 1.39
CA PRO A 122 -3.14 -7.66 2.62
C PRO A 122 -2.59 -9.05 2.32
N GLN A 123 -1.39 -9.34 2.80
CA GLN A 123 -0.74 -10.63 2.65
C GLN A 123 -0.16 -11.12 3.98
N THR A 124 -0.09 -12.43 4.15
CA THR A 124 0.59 -13.09 5.28
C THR A 124 1.72 -13.90 4.68
N TYR A 125 2.90 -13.87 5.29
CA TYR A 125 4.08 -14.57 4.78
C TYR A 125 4.83 -15.26 5.91
N SER A 126 5.88 -16.02 5.57
CA SER A 126 6.70 -16.77 6.54
C SER A 126 8.13 -16.22 6.59
N PHE A 127 8.88 -16.55 7.63
CA PHE A 127 10.28 -16.14 7.74
C PHE A 127 11.17 -16.70 6.61
N ALA A 128 10.78 -17.83 6.01
CA ALA A 128 11.51 -18.47 4.92
C ALA A 128 11.28 -17.79 3.56
N GLU A 129 10.17 -17.06 3.42
CA GLU A 129 9.76 -16.48 2.15
C GLU A 129 9.25 -15.06 2.36
N VAL A 130 10.19 -14.10 2.38
CA VAL A 130 9.88 -12.67 2.46
C VAL A 130 9.53 -12.17 1.05
N PRO A 131 8.29 -11.68 0.81
CA PRO A 131 7.89 -11.24 -0.52
C PRO A 131 8.76 -10.10 -1.04
N ALA A 132 9.24 -10.22 -2.29
CA ALA A 132 10.09 -9.20 -2.92
C ALA A 132 9.42 -7.81 -2.97
N ALA A 133 8.09 -7.76 -3.05
CA ALA A 133 7.32 -6.52 -3.05
C ALA A 133 7.38 -5.73 -1.71
N LEU A 134 7.79 -6.38 -0.61
CA LEU A 134 7.97 -5.75 0.71
C LEU A 134 9.40 -5.27 0.95
N LEU A 135 10.31 -5.54 0.01
CA LEU A 135 11.70 -5.11 0.06
C LEU A 135 11.96 -4.08 -1.07
N PRO A 136 12.88 -3.12 -0.85
CA PRO A 136 13.26 -2.14 -1.86
C PRO A 136 13.76 -2.73 -3.18
#